data_AF-A0A1W2F2Q6-F1
#
_entry.id   AF-A0A1W2F2Q6-F1
#
_cell.length_a   1.000
_cell.length_b   1.000
_cell.length_c   1.000
_cell.angle_alpha   90.00
_cell.angle_beta   90.00
_cell.angle_gamma   90.00
#
_symmetry.space_group_name_H-M   'P 1'
#
loop_
_entity.id
_entity.type
_entity.pdbx_description
1 polymer ?
#
loop_
_entity_poly.entity_id
_entity_poly.type
_entity_poly.pdbx_seq_one_letter_code
_entity_poly.pdbx_strand_id
1 'polypeptide(L)'
;MMMEKFNGAAPAEVELSAAPIIDRWQLLPNDNGTNDVSGFVSRHTRIREGEFITTSALAQIDPTTPPTWARTKNSVYRLGSPAGAVESQVREIARDVGVRPQAWDILAYVAAVEILSGRREGELDVIEQLIAVLYRHGHIKTAAASILLTTYRKERAAC
;
A
#
# COMPACT_ATOMS: atom_id res chain seq x y z
N MET A 1 -2.03 2.55 20.93
CA MET A 1 -3.27 2.64 20.13
C MET A 1 -3.99 1.31 20.29
N MET A 2 -5.07 1.28 21.07
CA MET A 2 -5.76 0.05 21.44
C MET A 2 -6.61 -0.39 20.24
N MET A 3 -6.24 -1.49 19.58
CA MET A 3 -7.10 -2.14 18.58
C MET A 3 -8.31 -2.77 19.28
N GLU A 4 -9.21 -1.93 19.77
CA GLU A 4 -10.55 -2.36 20.13
C GLU A 4 -11.33 -2.64 18.85
N LYS A 5 -11.16 -3.84 18.27
CA LYS A 5 -12.21 -4.52 17.50
C LYS A 5 -11.91 -6.00 17.20
N PHE A 6 -11.69 -6.82 18.23
CA PHE A 6 -11.93 -8.27 18.12
C PHE A 6 -13.32 -8.56 18.72
N ASN A 7 -14.35 -8.52 17.88
CA ASN A 7 -15.76 -8.54 18.34
C ASN A 7 -16.51 -9.81 17.91
N GLY A 8 -15.81 -10.84 17.44
CA GLY A 8 -16.46 -12.01 16.86
C GLY A 8 -15.50 -13.15 16.52
N ALA A 9 -16.05 -14.25 16.04
CA ALA A 9 -15.27 -15.42 15.65
C ALA A 9 -14.37 -15.13 14.44
N ALA A 10 -13.19 -15.76 14.43
CA ALA A 10 -12.33 -15.78 13.26
C ALA A 10 -13.09 -16.34 12.03
N PRO A 11 -12.74 -15.92 10.80
CA PRO A 11 -13.24 -16.55 9.59
C PRO A 11 -13.00 -18.06 9.59
N ALA A 12 -13.91 -18.83 8.98
CA ALA A 12 -13.72 -20.27 8.84
C ALA A 12 -12.54 -20.57 7.91
N GLU A 13 -11.88 -21.72 8.09
CA GLU A 13 -10.73 -22.10 7.25
C GLU A 13 -11.07 -22.11 5.76
N VAL A 14 -12.26 -22.62 5.40
CA VAL A 14 -12.76 -22.61 4.02
C VAL A 14 -12.90 -21.19 3.46
N GLU A 15 -13.35 -20.23 4.27
CA GLU A 15 -13.50 -18.82 3.91
C GLU A 15 -12.13 -18.18 3.66
N LEU A 16 -11.15 -18.43 4.55
CA LEU A 16 -9.78 -17.93 4.38
C LEU A 16 -9.10 -18.52 3.16
N SER A 17 -9.26 -19.82 2.91
CA SER A 17 -8.62 -20.50 1.78
C SER A 17 -9.06 -19.93 0.43
N ALA A 18 -10.31 -19.49 0.33
CA ALA A 18 -10.88 -18.85 -0.86
C ALA A 18 -10.67 -17.32 -0.90
N ALA A 19 -10.23 -16.72 0.21
CA ALA A 19 -10.08 -15.27 0.31
C ALA A 19 -8.92 -14.74 -0.57
N PRO A 20 -9.09 -13.56 -1.19
CA PRO A 20 -8.02 -12.82 -1.85
C PRO A 20 -6.90 -12.48 -0.86
N ILE A 21 -5.69 -12.29 -1.38
CA ILE A 21 -4.52 -11.92 -0.58
C ILE A 21 -4.24 -10.43 -0.79
N ILE A 22 -4.01 -9.68 0.30
CA ILE A 22 -3.42 -8.35 0.25
C ILE A 22 -1.99 -8.48 0.73
N ASP A 23 -1.05 -8.28 -0.19
CA ASP A 23 0.38 -8.27 0.08
C ASP A 23 0.91 -6.85 0.25
N ARG A 24 2.06 -6.72 0.91
CA ARG A 24 2.67 -5.45 1.32
C ARG A 24 1.62 -4.53 1.94
N TRP A 25 0.94 -5.07 2.94
CA TRP A 25 -0.22 -4.44 3.54
C TRP A 25 0.18 -3.39 4.58
N GLN A 26 -0.63 -2.34 4.72
CA GLN A 26 -0.52 -1.32 5.76
C GLN A 26 -1.91 -0.91 6.22
N LEU A 27 -2.06 -0.67 7.52
CA LEU A 27 -3.26 -0.06 8.11
C LEU A 27 -3.18 1.45 8.03
N LEU A 28 -4.21 2.08 7.48
CA LEU A 28 -4.30 3.53 7.35
C LEU A 28 -5.50 4.04 8.15
N PRO A 29 -5.34 5.02 9.06
CA PRO A 29 -6.47 5.63 9.75
C PRO A 29 -7.44 6.28 8.78
N ASN A 30 -8.74 6.10 8.99
CA ASN A 30 -9.80 6.74 8.20
C ASN A 30 -10.60 7.74 9.04
N ASP A 31 -11.33 8.62 8.35
CA ASP A 31 -12.07 9.74 8.95
C ASP A 31 -13.19 9.29 9.91
N ASN A 32 -13.58 8.01 9.84
CA ASN A 32 -14.60 7.42 10.71
C ASN A 32 -14.01 6.84 12.02
N GLY A 33 -12.76 7.13 12.34
CA GLY A 33 -12.09 6.64 13.56
C GLY A 33 -11.79 5.14 13.53
N THR A 34 -11.72 4.55 12.33
CA THR A 34 -11.30 3.16 12.11
C THR A 34 -10.07 3.11 11.21
N ASN A 35 -9.63 1.93 10.80
CA ASN A 35 -8.53 1.78 9.83
C ASN A 35 -9.04 1.17 8.52
N ASP A 36 -8.43 1.52 7.41
CA ASP A 36 -8.52 0.80 6.14
C ASP A 36 -7.28 -0.08 5.97
N VAL A 37 -7.37 -1.16 5.17
CA VAL A 37 -6.19 -1.93 4.75
C VAL A 37 -5.81 -1.46 3.34
N SER A 38 -4.54 -1.15 3.12
CA SER A 38 -4.01 -0.83 1.79
C SER A 38 -2.90 -1.79 1.40
N GLY A 39 -2.80 -2.17 0.13
CA GLY A 39 -1.77 -3.09 -0.37
C GLY A 39 -2.07 -3.59 -1.78
N PHE A 40 -1.32 -4.59 -2.22
CA PHE A 40 -1.47 -5.18 -3.55
C PHE A 40 -2.32 -6.45 -3.47
N VAL A 41 -3.42 -6.48 -4.21
CA VAL A 41 -4.33 -7.61 -4.15
C VAL A 41 -3.99 -8.69 -5.17
N SER A 42 -4.16 -9.95 -4.78
CA SER A 42 -4.10 -11.11 -5.67
C SER A 42 -5.23 -12.09 -5.38
N ARG A 43 -5.54 -12.95 -6.36
CA ARG A 43 -6.63 -13.94 -6.32
C ARG A 43 -8.01 -13.31 -6.09
N HIS A 44 -8.20 -12.08 -6.55
CA HIS A 44 -9.47 -11.40 -6.49
C HIS A 44 -10.26 -11.62 -7.78
N THR A 45 -11.54 -11.97 -7.69
CA THR A 45 -12.36 -12.31 -8.88
C THR A 45 -12.67 -11.13 -9.81
N ARG A 46 -12.56 -9.89 -9.30
CA ARG A 46 -12.92 -8.66 -10.01
C ARG A 46 -11.81 -7.62 -10.12
N ILE A 47 -10.71 -7.80 -9.41
CA ILE A 47 -9.62 -6.82 -9.33
C ILE A 47 -8.40 -7.47 -9.95
N ARG A 48 -7.63 -6.72 -10.73
CA ARG A 48 -6.50 -7.27 -11.46
C ARG A 48 -5.44 -7.78 -10.49
N GLU A 49 -4.75 -8.84 -10.88
CA GLU A 49 -3.60 -9.34 -10.13
C GLU A 49 -2.52 -8.26 -9.95
N GLY A 50 -2.09 -8.08 -8.71
CA GLY A 50 -1.09 -7.08 -8.32
C GLY A 50 -1.61 -5.65 -8.34
N GLU A 51 -2.92 -5.43 -8.39
CA GLU A 51 -3.49 -4.08 -8.34
C GLU A 51 -3.41 -3.52 -6.92
N PHE A 52 -2.98 -2.25 -6.81
CA PHE A 52 -2.94 -1.55 -5.54
C PHE A 52 -4.35 -1.10 -5.13
N ILE A 53 -4.78 -1.48 -3.93
CA ILE A 53 -6.11 -1.17 -3.42
C ILE A 53 -6.03 -0.56 -2.02
N THR A 54 -7.06 0.22 -1.69
CA THR A 54 -7.44 0.53 -0.31
C THR A 54 -8.82 -0.06 -0.08
N THR A 55 -8.94 -0.92 0.92
CA THR A 55 -10.20 -1.56 1.26
C THR A 55 -11.17 -0.58 1.92
N SER A 56 -12.43 -0.98 2.04
CA SER A 56 -13.34 -0.35 3.00
C SER A 56 -12.84 -0.51 4.44
N ALA A 57 -13.43 0.27 5.35
CA ALA A 57 -13.17 0.21 6.79
C ALA A 57 -13.08 -1.22 7.34
N LEU A 58 -12.05 -1.43 8.15
CA LEU A 58 -11.76 -2.66 8.87
C LEU A 58 -12.87 -2.92 9.89
N ALA A 59 -13.49 -4.10 9.79
CA ALA A 59 -14.45 -4.59 10.76
C ALA A 59 -13.77 -5.42 11.85
N GLN A 60 -12.76 -6.22 11.47
CA GLN A 60 -12.01 -7.08 12.37
C GLN A 60 -10.66 -7.43 11.75
N ILE A 61 -9.65 -7.69 12.58
CA ILE A 61 -8.34 -8.17 12.16
C ILE A 61 -7.88 -9.30 13.07
N ASP A 62 -7.05 -10.19 12.52
CA ASP A 62 -6.34 -11.20 13.28
C ASP A 62 -5.53 -10.56 14.43
N PRO A 63 -5.71 -11.00 15.69
CA PRO A 63 -4.93 -10.46 16.81
C PRO A 63 -3.47 -10.96 16.87
N THR A 64 -3.07 -11.90 16.01
CA THR A 64 -1.67 -12.36 15.96
C THR A 64 -0.72 -11.26 15.46
N THR A 65 0.57 -11.43 15.71
CA THR A 65 1.62 -10.49 15.28
C THR A 65 2.70 -11.23 14.49
N PRO A 66 2.83 -11.01 13.16
CA PRO A 66 1.96 -10.16 12.33
C PRO A 66 0.58 -10.80 12.08
N PRO A 67 -0.47 -9.99 11.86
CA PRO A 67 -1.81 -10.49 11.55
C PRO A 67 -1.83 -11.22 10.21
N THR A 68 -2.58 -12.31 10.13
CA THR A 68 -2.65 -13.16 8.92
C THR A 68 -3.92 -12.97 8.09
N TRP A 69 -4.92 -12.27 8.62
CA TRP A 69 -6.16 -11.96 7.92
C TRP A 69 -6.81 -10.67 8.42
N ALA A 70 -7.62 -10.07 7.55
CA ALA A 70 -8.46 -8.92 7.87
C ALA A 70 -9.86 -9.11 7.29
N ARG A 71 -10.88 -8.68 8.04
CA ARG A 71 -12.28 -8.64 7.63
C ARG A 71 -12.71 -7.20 7.51
N THR A 72 -13.28 -6.86 6.37
CA THR A 72 -13.92 -5.57 6.11
C THR A 72 -15.43 -5.76 6.11
N LYS A 73 -16.19 -4.68 5.85
CA LYS A 73 -17.66 -4.76 5.76
C LYS A 73 -18.15 -5.82 4.76
N ASN A 74 -17.44 -6.01 3.66
CA ASN A 74 -17.94 -6.78 2.51
C ASN A 74 -17.10 -8.02 2.17
N SER A 75 -15.89 -8.12 2.71
CA SER A 75 -14.93 -9.16 2.30
C SER A 75 -14.00 -9.57 3.42
N VAL A 76 -13.49 -10.79 3.33
CA VAL A 76 -12.33 -11.27 4.09
C VAL A 76 -11.12 -11.32 3.17
N TYR A 77 -9.97 -10.93 3.70
CA TYR A 77 -8.68 -10.97 3.02
C TYR A 77 -7.67 -11.74 3.86
N ARG A 78 -6.84 -12.54 3.19
CA ARG A 78 -5.58 -13.01 3.77
C ARG A 78 -4.55 -11.89 3.67
N LEU A 79 -3.75 -11.73 4.70
CA LEU A 79 -2.66 -10.76 4.73
C LEU A 79 -1.35 -11.49 4.42
N GLY A 80 -0.66 -11.01 3.39
CA GLY A 80 0.67 -11.47 3.03
C GLY A 80 1.74 -10.80 3.89
N SER A 81 2.82 -10.36 3.26
CA SER A 81 3.85 -9.56 3.92
C SER A 81 3.34 -8.17 4.29
N PRO A 82 3.76 -7.59 5.43
CA PRO A 82 3.52 -6.19 5.71
C PRO A 82 4.34 -5.31 4.75
N ALA A 83 3.87 -4.08 4.50
CA ALA A 83 4.63 -3.10 3.72
C ALA A 83 5.98 -2.77 4.39
N GLY A 84 6.99 -2.46 3.57
CA GLY A 84 8.27 -1.95 4.04
C GLY A 84 8.13 -0.62 4.77
N ALA A 85 9.17 -0.22 5.52
CA ALA A 85 9.12 1.01 6.31
C ALA A 85 9.05 2.25 5.40
N VAL A 86 9.85 2.29 4.33
CA VAL A 86 9.85 3.42 3.39
C VAL A 86 8.57 3.44 2.57
N GLU A 87 8.09 2.27 2.14
CA GLU A 87 6.81 2.19 1.45
C GLU A 87 5.66 2.74 2.33
N SER A 88 5.60 2.31 3.59
CA SER A 88 4.59 2.77 4.55
C SER A 88 4.65 4.29 4.72
N GLN A 89 5.85 4.85 4.85
CA GLN A 89 6.06 6.29 4.98
C GLN A 89 5.63 7.06 3.73
N VAL A 90 5.95 6.56 2.52
CA VAL A 90 5.53 7.19 1.26
C VAL A 90 4.01 7.22 1.14
N ARG A 91 3.34 6.11 1.49
CA ARG A 91 1.87 6.01 1.47
C ARG A 91 1.23 6.98 2.47
N GLU A 92 1.79 7.11 3.67
CA GLU A 92 1.34 8.06 4.69
C GLU A 92 1.49 9.51 4.22
N ILE A 93 2.67 9.92 3.77
CA ILE A 93 2.91 11.28 3.27
C ILE A 93 1.96 11.61 2.12
N ALA A 94 1.80 10.67 1.17
CA ALA A 94 0.92 10.87 0.04
C ALA A 94 -0.55 11.05 0.46
N ARG A 95 -1.00 10.27 1.44
CA ARG A 95 -2.34 10.40 2.03
C ARG A 95 -2.52 11.76 2.69
N ASP A 96 -1.56 12.17 3.51
CA ASP A 96 -1.62 13.42 4.29
C ASP A 96 -1.69 14.66 3.41
N VAL A 97 -0.96 14.66 2.29
CA VAL A 97 -0.97 15.76 1.32
C VAL A 97 -2.02 15.58 0.22
N GLY A 98 -2.81 14.51 0.27
CA GLY A 98 -3.92 14.25 -0.65
C GLY A 98 -3.52 13.94 -2.09
N VAL A 99 -2.30 13.46 -2.33
CA VAL A 99 -1.81 13.13 -3.68
C VAL A 99 -2.08 11.68 -4.05
N ARG A 100 -2.40 11.46 -5.32
CA ARG A 100 -2.56 10.14 -5.91
C ARG A 100 -1.95 10.15 -7.32
N PRO A 101 -1.27 9.07 -7.75
CA PRO A 101 -0.80 8.97 -9.12
C PRO A 101 -2.00 8.96 -10.08
N GLN A 102 -1.90 9.74 -11.15
CA GLN A 102 -2.88 9.75 -12.23
C GLN A 102 -2.32 9.01 -13.44
N ALA A 103 -3.14 8.19 -14.09
CA ALA A 103 -2.71 7.38 -15.22
C ALA A 103 -2.15 8.23 -16.38
N TRP A 104 -2.71 9.42 -16.62
CA TRP A 104 -2.25 10.33 -17.68
C TRP A 104 -0.90 11.00 -17.40
N ASP A 105 -0.42 10.98 -16.16
CA ASP A 105 0.84 11.62 -15.76
C ASP A 105 2.04 10.65 -15.81
N ILE A 106 1.84 9.42 -16.33
CA ILE A 106 2.84 8.36 -16.29
C ILE A 106 4.18 8.76 -16.92
N LEU A 107 4.16 9.46 -18.07
CA LEU A 107 5.38 9.94 -18.73
C LEU A 107 6.14 10.96 -17.88
N ALA A 108 5.38 11.77 -17.15
CA ALA A 108 5.91 12.77 -16.24
C ALA A 108 6.52 12.13 -14.98
N TYR A 109 5.94 11.04 -14.50
CA TYR A 109 6.50 10.24 -13.41
C TYR A 109 7.77 9.53 -13.83
N VAL A 110 7.79 8.93 -15.04
CA VAL A 110 9.01 8.33 -15.61
C VAL A 110 10.13 9.35 -15.64
N ALA A 111 9.92 10.52 -16.26
CA ALA A 111 10.94 11.57 -16.32
C ALA A 111 11.43 12.02 -14.92
N ALA A 112 10.53 12.10 -13.93
CA ALA A 112 10.91 12.43 -12.56
C ALA A 112 11.79 11.34 -11.92
N VAL A 113 11.42 10.07 -12.06
CA VAL A 113 12.22 8.95 -11.54
C VAL A 113 13.58 8.86 -12.26
N GLU A 114 13.64 9.18 -13.55
CA GLU A 114 14.90 9.26 -14.29
C GLU A 114 15.83 10.34 -13.71
N ILE A 115 15.29 11.52 -13.38
CA ILE A 115 16.04 12.58 -12.70
C ILE A 115 16.56 12.10 -11.33
N LEU A 116 15.70 11.42 -10.56
CA LEU A 116 16.02 11.00 -9.19
C LEU A 116 17.01 9.83 -9.12
N SER A 117 16.97 8.93 -10.09
CA SER A 117 17.78 7.71 -10.16
C SER A 117 19.03 7.85 -11.05
N GLY A 118 19.03 8.81 -11.97
CA GLY A 118 20.06 8.97 -13.00
C GLY A 118 20.03 7.88 -14.08
N ARG A 119 18.95 7.11 -14.20
CA ARG A 119 18.81 6.00 -15.15
C ARG A 119 17.50 6.11 -15.90
N ARG A 120 17.47 5.64 -17.15
CA ARG A 120 16.23 5.52 -17.93
C ARG A 120 15.37 4.41 -17.35
N GLU A 121 14.09 4.67 -17.14
CA GLU A 121 13.17 3.73 -16.49
C GLU A 121 12.03 3.32 -17.45
N GLY A 122 11.65 2.04 -17.39
CA GLY A 122 10.64 1.47 -18.28
C GLY A 122 9.24 1.41 -17.66
N GLU A 123 9.13 0.77 -16.50
CA GLU A 123 7.88 0.59 -15.77
C GLU A 123 8.06 1.05 -14.33
N LEU A 124 7.11 1.86 -13.84
CA LEU A 124 7.08 2.33 -12.46
C LEU A 124 5.95 1.64 -11.71
N ASP A 125 6.25 1.11 -10.54
CA ASP A 125 5.19 0.69 -9.63
C ASP A 125 4.50 1.88 -8.96
N VAL A 126 3.37 1.61 -8.27
CA VAL A 126 2.56 2.68 -7.67
C VAL A 126 3.33 3.50 -6.62
N ILE A 127 4.29 2.91 -5.92
CA ILE A 127 5.07 3.58 -4.88
C ILE A 127 6.13 4.49 -5.53
N GLU A 128 6.76 4.04 -6.61
CA GLU A 128 7.65 4.89 -7.40
C GLU A 128 6.88 6.08 -8.01
N GLN A 129 5.66 5.84 -8.48
CA GLN A 129 4.78 6.92 -8.95
C GLN A 129 4.38 7.88 -7.81
N LEU A 130 4.15 7.38 -6.60
CA LEU A 130 3.90 8.22 -5.41
C LEU A 130 5.10 9.10 -5.06
N ILE A 131 6.32 8.54 -5.08
CA ILE A 131 7.55 9.31 -4.87
C ILE A 131 7.68 10.39 -5.95
N ALA A 132 7.41 10.03 -7.21
CA ALA A 132 7.49 10.96 -8.33
C ALA A 132 6.50 12.11 -8.20
N VAL A 133 5.23 11.85 -7.86
CA VAL A 133 4.22 12.92 -7.71
C VAL A 133 4.53 13.81 -6.51
N LEU A 134 4.96 13.23 -5.38
CA LEU A 134 5.39 14.00 -4.19
C LEU A 134 6.54 14.95 -4.52
N TYR A 135 7.52 14.47 -5.29
CA TYR A 135 8.64 15.29 -5.74
C TYR A 135 8.18 16.37 -6.73
N ARG A 136 7.41 16.01 -7.76
CA ARG A 136 6.98 16.95 -8.80
C ARG A 136 6.07 18.06 -8.28
N HIS A 137 5.23 17.77 -7.30
CA HIS A 137 4.36 18.76 -6.67
C HIS A 137 5.09 19.56 -5.58
N GLY A 138 6.36 19.27 -5.32
CA GLY A 138 7.20 20.03 -4.39
C GLY A 138 6.96 19.68 -2.90
N HIS A 139 6.23 18.60 -2.60
CA HIS A 139 6.02 18.13 -1.23
C HIS A 139 7.31 17.58 -0.60
N ILE A 140 8.20 17.02 -1.43
CA ILE A 140 9.53 16.56 -1.01
C ILE A 140 10.62 17.12 -1.92
N LYS A 141 11.81 17.37 -1.34
CA LYS A 141 12.97 17.86 -2.09
C LYS A 141 13.68 16.71 -2.80
N THR A 142 14.45 17.03 -3.85
CA THR A 142 15.19 16.06 -4.67
C THR A 142 16.01 15.07 -3.84
N ALA A 143 16.79 15.55 -2.86
CA ALA A 143 17.61 14.69 -2.01
C ALA A 143 16.78 13.67 -1.22
N ALA A 144 15.66 14.10 -0.64
CA ALA A 144 14.74 13.21 0.07
C ALA A 144 14.09 12.20 -0.89
N ALA A 145 13.64 12.65 -2.05
CA ALA A 145 13.03 11.78 -3.06
C ALA A 145 13.99 10.69 -3.57
N SER A 146 15.26 11.03 -3.84
CA SER A 146 16.29 10.07 -4.23
C SER A 146 16.59 9.04 -3.13
N ILE A 147 16.61 9.46 -1.86
CA ILE A 147 16.80 8.56 -0.71
C ILE A 147 15.61 7.60 -0.57
N LEU A 148 14.38 8.11 -0.65
CA LEU A 148 13.16 7.31 -0.59
C LEU A 148 13.14 6.28 -1.72
N LEU A 149 13.40 6.71 -2.96
CA LEU A 149 13.43 5.82 -4.13
C LEU A 149 14.47 4.71 -3.98
N THR A 150 15.70 5.07 -3.58
CA THR A 150 16.80 4.11 -3.44
C THR A 150 16.52 3.11 -2.33
N THR A 151 16.01 3.58 -1.20
CA THR A 151 15.74 2.71 -0.03
C THR A 151 14.53 1.83 -0.31
N TYR A 152 13.46 2.37 -0.89
CA TYR A 152 12.30 1.60 -1.33
C TYR A 152 12.68 0.45 -2.26
N ARG A 153 13.52 0.70 -3.26
CA ARG A 153 13.99 -0.35 -4.18
C ARG A 153 14.79 -1.44 -3.49
N LYS A 154 15.57 -1.10 -2.45
CA LYS A 154 16.29 -2.08 -1.63
C LYS A 154 15.33 -2.92 -0.79
N GLU A 155 14.33 -2.29 -0.16
CA GLU A 155 13.29 -3.01 0.60
C GLU A 155 12.53 -3.97 -0.33
N ARG A 156 12.09 -3.49 -1.50
CA ARG A 156 11.35 -4.30 -2.48
C ARG A 156 12.13 -5.51 -2.99
N ALA A 157 13.45 -5.39 -3.14
CA ALA A 157 14.31 -6.48 -3.61
C ALA A 157 14.58 -7.55 -2.54
N ALA A 158 14.30 -7.27 -1.26
CA ALA A 158 14.48 -8.20 -0.15
C ALA A 158 13.22 -9.03 0.15
N CYS A 159 12.07 -8.66 -0.43
CA CYS A 159 10.79 -9.38 -0.36
C CYS A 159 10.70 -10.44 -1.47
#